data_AF-A0A5R8N8B1-F1
#
_entry.id   AF-A0A5R8N8B1-F1
#
_cell.length_a   1.000
_cell.length_b   1.000
_cell.length_c   1.000
_cell.angle_alpha   90.00
_cell.angle_beta   90.00
_cell.angle_gamma   90.00
#
_symmetry.space_group_name_H-M   'P 1'
#
loop_
_entity.id
_entity.type
_entity.pdbx_description
1 polymer ?
#
loop_
_entity_poly.entity_id
_entity_poly.type
_entity_poly.pdbx_seq_one_letter_code
_entity_poly.pdbx_strand_id
1 'polypeptide(L)'
;MAEAPEPREHPESAPLSVISPERACEADEVERHPCPRCAVAPGSPCRSRSGAVAGTYHTGRFTKVPRLAKLLRVPTPTDRNPGQPWRPGTPPPAPIHDDGPSADIRIGYARCSALTQELQSQLDALAAHGIGREKIFSEKISTRVKVRPQFEAALALARQIKAHAPHCRVILTVYEMKRLGRDAAELTALADHLTAHGLVLEMLAGPLAGIYDPAGPGRMLFAFFAAMAETEREAIREATLEGLDAAARKGKYGGRPVVITDDMLHTVLRRKAAGERVEDIRQDLIIPTGKRKGQNPSLASIYRALAEHDKTQAYPEAVEMAHADFALLHGEDVPRPRPAHIRRPGQALTAQEAELRHRLQSQPHPNAELR
;
A
#
# COMPACT_ATOMS: atom_id res chain seq x y z
N MET A 1 -59.94 25.37 -3.61
CA MET A 1 -58.77 24.71 -4.24
C MET A 1 -57.98 25.80 -4.94
N ALA A 2 -56.75 26.18 -4.59
CA ALA A 2 -55.79 25.68 -3.61
C ALA A 2 -54.98 26.89 -3.05
N GLU A 3 -54.39 26.66 -1.88
CA GLU A 3 -53.61 27.57 -1.03
C GLU A 3 -52.42 28.30 -1.67
N ALA A 4 -52.14 29.49 -1.13
CA ALA A 4 -50.93 30.30 -1.30
C ALA A 4 -49.71 29.65 -0.58
N PRO A 5 -48.44 30.14 -0.74
CA PRO A 5 -48.04 31.36 -0.05
C PRO A 5 -46.98 32.23 -0.73
N GLU A 6 -46.87 33.40 -0.12
CA GLU A 6 -46.03 34.57 -0.39
C GLU A 6 -44.68 34.47 0.39
N PRO A 7 -43.86 35.53 0.52
CA PRO A 7 -42.47 35.66 0.05
C PRO A 7 -41.41 35.53 1.18
N ARG A 8 -40.10 35.71 0.87
CA ARG A 8 -39.14 36.50 1.70
C ARG A 8 -37.69 36.54 1.18
N GLU A 9 -37.11 37.72 1.36
CA GLU A 9 -35.74 38.18 1.09
C GLU A 9 -34.71 37.74 2.15
N HIS A 10 -33.46 37.54 1.67
CA HIS A 10 -32.10 37.85 2.22
C HIS A 10 -31.73 37.40 3.68
N PRO A 11 -30.45 37.36 4.17
CA PRO A 11 -29.25 38.14 3.77
C PRO A 11 -27.83 37.49 4.00
N GLU A 12 -26.76 38.30 3.81
CA GLU A 12 -25.44 38.29 4.50
C GLU A 12 -24.46 37.09 4.30
N SER A 13 -23.12 37.19 4.31
CA SER A 13 -22.11 38.24 4.47
C SER A 13 -20.71 37.62 4.19
N ALA A 14 -19.76 38.39 3.68
CA ALA A 14 -18.33 38.07 3.41
C ALA A 14 -17.49 37.81 4.71
N PRO A 15 -16.12 37.66 4.79
CA PRO A 15 -15.04 37.85 3.77
C PRO A 15 -13.71 36.98 3.92
N LEU A 16 -12.68 37.31 3.12
CA LEU A 16 -11.20 37.07 3.26
C LEU A 16 -10.64 35.62 3.16
N SER A 17 -9.45 35.29 2.65
CA SER A 17 -8.42 35.90 1.79
C SER A 17 -7.28 34.86 1.71
N VAL A 18 -6.92 34.37 0.52
CA VAL A 18 -5.53 33.95 0.25
C VAL A 18 -5.20 34.42 -1.16
N ILE A 19 -4.33 35.41 -1.22
CA ILE A 19 -3.76 35.97 -2.43
C ILE A 19 -2.78 34.93 -2.99
N SER A 20 -3.12 34.31 -4.13
CA SER A 20 -2.15 33.58 -4.96
C SER A 20 -1.76 34.46 -6.16
N PRO A 21 -0.48 34.51 -6.55
CA PRO A 21 0.01 35.43 -7.55
C PRO A 21 -0.54 35.04 -8.93
N GLU A 22 -1.11 36.04 -9.60
CA GLU A 22 -1.43 36.07 -11.04
C GLU A 22 -2.48 35.05 -11.54
N ARG A 23 -3.74 35.23 -11.15
CA ARG A 23 -4.85 34.80 -12.02
C ARG A 23 -4.81 35.66 -13.29
N ALA A 24 -4.30 35.11 -14.39
CA ALA A 24 -4.57 35.65 -15.72
C ALA A 24 -6.08 35.90 -15.85
N CYS A 25 -6.49 37.07 -16.33
CA CYS A 25 -7.91 37.36 -16.49
C CYS A 25 -8.53 36.30 -17.40
N GLU A 26 -9.74 35.81 -17.12
CA GLU A 26 -10.36 34.73 -17.91
C GLU A 26 -10.46 35.07 -19.40
N ALA A 27 -10.56 36.37 -19.72
CA ALA A 27 -10.49 36.86 -21.08
C ALA A 27 -9.10 36.73 -21.73
N ASP A 28 -8.02 36.88 -20.96
CA ASP A 28 -6.65 36.73 -21.47
C ASP A 28 -6.36 35.27 -21.86
N GLU A 29 -6.98 34.29 -21.20
CA GLU A 29 -6.88 32.88 -21.58
C GLU A 29 -7.68 32.56 -22.84
N VAL A 30 -8.90 33.11 -22.97
CA VAL A 30 -9.74 32.93 -24.16
C VAL A 30 -9.08 33.53 -25.41
N GLU A 31 -8.45 34.69 -25.25
CA GLU A 31 -7.79 35.42 -26.34
C GLU A 31 -6.43 34.81 -26.77
N ARG A 32 -5.92 33.78 -26.07
CA ARG A 32 -4.74 32.99 -26.50
C ARG A 32 -5.02 32.13 -27.73
N HIS A 33 -6.28 31.90 -28.06
CA HIS A 33 -6.67 31.03 -29.16
C HIS A 33 -7.09 31.84 -30.41
N PRO A 34 -6.66 31.44 -31.62
CA PRO A 34 -7.13 32.07 -32.86
C PRO A 34 -8.65 31.89 -32.99
N CYS A 35 -9.34 32.90 -33.54
CA CYS A 35 -10.79 32.78 -33.74
C CYS A 35 -11.04 31.85 -34.93
N PRO A 36 -11.85 30.78 -34.79
CA PRO A 36 -12.14 29.89 -35.92
C PRO A 36 -13.10 30.51 -36.94
N ARG A 37 -13.66 31.70 -36.68
CA ARG A 37 -14.67 32.35 -37.52
C ARG A 37 -14.19 33.64 -38.19
N CYS A 38 -13.09 34.24 -37.73
CA CYS A 38 -12.49 35.40 -38.37
C CYS A 38 -10.95 35.30 -38.35
N ALA A 39 -10.30 35.84 -39.38
CA ALA A 39 -8.85 35.79 -39.56
C ALA A 39 -8.07 36.77 -38.67
N VAL A 40 -8.65 37.21 -37.55
CA VAL A 40 -8.03 38.24 -36.69
C VAL A 40 -7.16 37.57 -35.63
N ALA A 41 -5.97 38.14 -35.42
CA ALA A 41 -4.95 37.59 -34.54
C ALA A 41 -5.43 37.41 -33.09
N PRO A 42 -4.90 36.42 -32.34
CA PRO A 42 -5.10 36.30 -30.90
C PRO A 42 -4.87 37.65 -30.18
N GLY A 43 -5.80 38.07 -29.31
CA GLY A 43 -5.74 39.35 -28.60
C GLY A 43 -6.51 40.52 -29.24
N SER A 44 -6.98 40.37 -30.47
CA SER A 44 -7.82 41.39 -31.13
C SER A 44 -9.30 41.28 -30.73
N PRO A 45 -9.97 42.36 -30.30
CA PRO A 45 -11.36 42.28 -29.88
C PRO A 45 -12.31 42.18 -31.09
N CYS A 46 -12.94 41.03 -31.28
CA CYS A 46 -14.18 40.93 -32.04
C CYS A 46 -15.33 41.50 -31.19
N ARG A 47 -15.71 42.76 -31.44
CA ARG A 47 -16.56 43.56 -30.53
C ARG A 47 -18.07 43.28 -30.71
N SER A 48 -18.79 43.14 -29.60
CA SER A 48 -20.22 43.50 -29.51
C SER A 48 -20.40 44.69 -28.55
N ARG A 49 -21.45 45.51 -28.73
CA ARG A 49 -21.65 46.77 -27.99
C ARG A 49 -22.18 46.59 -26.55
N SER A 50 -22.43 45.36 -26.09
CA SER A 50 -23.33 45.08 -24.96
C SER A 50 -22.67 44.85 -23.60
N GLY A 51 -21.36 45.09 -23.44
CA GLY A 51 -20.66 44.94 -22.15
C GLY A 51 -20.72 43.52 -21.54
N ALA A 52 -21.17 42.55 -22.33
CA ALA A 52 -21.22 41.12 -22.04
C ALA A 52 -21.33 40.36 -23.35
N VAL A 53 -20.63 39.24 -23.46
CA VAL A 53 -20.63 38.40 -24.66
C VAL A 53 -21.49 37.18 -24.38
N ALA A 54 -22.58 37.02 -25.14
CA ALA A 54 -23.34 35.77 -25.14
C ALA A 54 -22.47 34.67 -25.74
N GLY A 55 -22.48 33.46 -25.18
CA GLY A 55 -21.67 32.35 -25.68
C GLY A 55 -21.85 32.07 -27.19
N THR A 56 -22.98 32.49 -27.77
CA THR A 56 -23.33 32.38 -29.19
C THR A 56 -22.57 33.35 -30.12
N TYR A 57 -22.05 34.48 -29.64
CA TYR A 57 -21.19 35.37 -30.42
C TYR A 57 -19.72 34.99 -30.14
N HIS A 58 -19.09 34.29 -31.07
CA HIS A 58 -17.70 33.76 -30.97
C HIS A 58 -17.49 32.56 -30.04
N THR A 59 -18.45 31.63 -30.07
CA THR A 59 -18.45 30.28 -29.48
C THR A 59 -17.12 29.52 -29.56
N GLY A 60 -16.32 29.74 -30.60
CA GLY A 60 -15.13 28.93 -30.86
C GLY A 60 -14.00 29.04 -29.83
N ARG A 61 -13.73 30.24 -29.29
CA ARG A 61 -12.61 30.45 -28.34
C ARG A 61 -12.96 29.98 -26.92
N PHE A 62 -14.18 30.25 -26.47
CA PHE A 62 -14.65 29.88 -25.13
C PHE A 62 -14.76 28.36 -24.94
N THR A 63 -15.14 27.60 -25.97
CA THR A 63 -15.15 26.13 -25.92
C THR A 63 -13.76 25.51 -25.74
N LYS A 64 -12.69 26.25 -26.06
CA LYS A 64 -11.30 25.78 -25.86
C LYS A 64 -10.82 25.92 -24.41
N VAL A 65 -11.55 26.65 -23.57
CA VAL A 65 -11.30 26.75 -22.14
C VAL A 65 -12.33 25.88 -21.40
N PRO A 66 -11.95 24.69 -20.88
CA PRO A 66 -12.90 23.69 -20.38
C PRO A 66 -13.86 24.21 -19.29
N ARG A 67 -13.43 25.18 -18.47
CA ARG A 67 -14.28 25.76 -17.41
C ARG A 67 -15.37 26.70 -17.94
N LEU A 68 -15.13 27.37 -19.08
CA LEU A 68 -16.03 28.38 -19.66
C LEU A 68 -16.99 27.79 -20.69
N ALA A 69 -16.70 26.60 -21.20
CA ALA A 69 -17.46 25.93 -22.26
C ALA A 69 -18.96 25.72 -21.94
N LYS A 70 -19.35 25.73 -20.66
CA LYS A 70 -20.74 25.52 -20.21
C LYS A 70 -21.46 26.81 -19.78
N LEU A 71 -20.80 27.97 -19.83
CA LEU A 71 -21.39 29.24 -19.41
C LEU A 71 -22.15 29.90 -20.57
N LEU A 72 -23.40 30.32 -20.30
CA LEU A 72 -24.24 31.01 -21.28
C LEU A 72 -23.78 32.45 -21.55
N ARG A 73 -23.13 33.08 -20.57
CA ARG A 73 -22.66 34.47 -20.63
C ARG A 73 -21.36 34.62 -19.85
N VAL A 74 -20.36 35.25 -20.47
CA VAL A 74 -19.08 35.57 -19.82
C VAL A 74 -18.95 37.09 -19.71
N PRO A 75 -18.65 37.65 -18.51
CA PRO A 75 -18.48 39.08 -18.33
C PRO A 75 -17.20 39.58 -19.03
N THR A 76 -17.27 40.75 -19.67
CA THR A 76 -16.07 41.41 -20.21
C THR A 76 -15.24 42.04 -19.08
N PRO A 77 -13.91 41.89 -19.08
CA PRO A 77 -13.03 42.52 -18.11
C PRO A 77 -13.15 44.04 -18.08
N THR A 78 -12.93 44.65 -16.91
CA THR A 78 -13.12 46.09 -16.66
C THR A 78 -12.13 46.98 -17.41
N ASP A 79 -10.95 46.48 -17.78
CA ASP A 79 -9.94 47.15 -18.60
C ASP A 79 -10.34 47.32 -20.08
N ARG A 80 -11.50 46.77 -20.49
CA ARG A 80 -12.00 46.77 -21.87
C ARG A 80 -13.15 47.75 -22.13
N ASN A 81 -13.30 48.80 -21.32
CA ASN A 81 -14.30 49.84 -21.54
C ASN A 81 -14.16 50.54 -22.92
N PRO A 82 -15.26 51.04 -23.52
CA PRO A 82 -15.19 51.77 -24.79
C PRO A 82 -14.22 52.96 -24.71
N GLY A 83 -13.30 53.05 -25.68
CA GLY A 83 -12.34 54.17 -25.78
C GLY A 83 -10.93 53.89 -25.26
N GLN A 84 -10.69 52.78 -24.54
CA GLN A 84 -9.34 52.41 -24.08
C GLN A 84 -8.62 51.50 -25.10
N PRO A 85 -7.37 51.80 -25.48
CA PRO A 85 -6.56 50.90 -26.31
C PRO A 85 -6.16 49.67 -25.51
N TRP A 86 -6.43 48.48 -26.06
CA TRP A 86 -5.95 47.25 -25.44
C TRP A 86 -4.43 47.15 -25.52
N ARG A 87 -3.81 46.74 -24.41
CA ARG A 87 -2.39 46.37 -24.35
C ARG A 87 -2.31 44.88 -24.04
N PRO A 88 -1.60 44.06 -24.85
CA PRO A 88 -1.29 42.69 -24.47
C PRO A 88 -0.62 42.70 -23.10
N GLY A 89 -1.15 41.94 -22.15
CA GLY A 89 -0.40 41.58 -20.95
C GLY A 89 0.87 40.83 -21.33
N THR A 90 1.78 40.66 -20.37
CA THR A 90 3.04 39.94 -20.55
C THR A 90 2.82 38.71 -21.42
N PRO A 91 3.53 38.57 -22.56
CA PRO A 91 3.32 37.43 -23.44
C PRO A 91 3.43 36.16 -22.60
N PRO A 92 2.53 35.19 -22.77
CA PRO A 92 2.62 33.95 -22.02
C PRO A 92 4.04 33.39 -22.22
N PRO A 93 4.64 32.75 -21.19
CA PRO A 93 5.84 31.96 -21.41
C PRO A 93 5.57 31.10 -22.64
N ALA A 94 6.54 31.06 -23.57
CA ALA A 94 6.38 30.40 -24.86
C ALA A 94 5.66 29.07 -24.64
N PRO A 95 4.64 28.72 -25.46
CA PRO A 95 4.01 27.41 -25.34
C PRO A 95 5.14 26.41 -25.32
N ILE A 96 5.22 25.61 -24.24
CA ILE A 96 6.13 24.48 -24.22
C ILE A 96 5.67 23.68 -25.43
N HIS A 97 6.49 23.69 -26.48
CA HIS A 97 6.20 22.91 -27.67
C HIS A 97 6.03 21.47 -27.18
N ASP A 98 5.07 20.74 -27.74
CA ASP A 98 5.07 19.28 -27.60
C ASP A 98 6.38 18.81 -28.25
N ASP A 99 7.44 18.81 -27.45
CA ASP A 99 8.75 18.29 -27.79
C ASP A 99 8.55 16.78 -27.92
N GLY A 100 8.23 16.34 -29.13
CA GLY A 100 8.48 14.97 -29.52
C GLY A 100 9.95 14.61 -29.28
N PRO A 101 10.23 13.32 -29.08
CA PRO A 101 10.50 12.76 -27.77
C PRO A 101 11.80 13.30 -27.15
N SER A 102 11.71 14.04 -26.04
CA SER A 102 12.80 13.95 -25.05
C SER A 102 12.75 12.52 -24.49
N ALA A 103 13.79 11.71 -24.74
CA ALA A 103 13.81 10.28 -24.45
C ALA A 103 13.25 9.99 -23.04
N ASP A 104 12.12 9.30 -22.98
CA ASP A 104 11.54 8.83 -21.72
C ASP A 104 12.62 8.15 -20.87
N ILE A 105 12.83 8.67 -19.67
CA ILE A 105 13.82 8.09 -18.76
C ILE A 105 13.12 7.03 -17.93
N ARG A 106 13.38 5.76 -18.26
CA ARG A 106 12.84 4.60 -17.53
C ARG A 106 13.79 4.14 -16.44
N ILE A 107 13.23 3.83 -15.27
CA ILE A 107 13.91 3.24 -14.12
C ILE A 107 13.19 1.94 -13.79
N GLY A 108 13.91 0.82 -13.78
CA GLY A 108 13.35 -0.49 -13.53
C GLY A 108 13.37 -0.84 -12.05
N TYR A 109 12.31 -1.47 -11.55
CA TYR A 109 12.30 -2.06 -10.22
C TYR A 109 11.75 -3.50 -10.25
N ALA A 110 12.52 -4.43 -9.67
CA ALA A 110 12.19 -5.84 -9.58
C ALA A 110 12.29 -6.35 -8.13
N ARG A 111 11.38 -7.24 -7.74
CA ARG A 111 11.36 -7.79 -6.38
C ARG A 111 10.92 -9.25 -6.35
N CYS A 112 11.57 -10.06 -5.52
CA CYS A 112 11.08 -11.40 -5.18
C CYS A 112 11.15 -11.67 -3.67
N SER A 113 10.26 -12.52 -3.15
CA SER A 113 10.21 -12.87 -1.73
C SER A 113 11.10 -14.07 -1.37
N ALA A 114 11.33 -15.01 -2.30
CA ALA A 114 12.06 -16.24 -2.01
C ALA A 114 12.73 -16.89 -3.24
N LEU A 115 12.08 -16.88 -4.42
CA LEU A 115 12.56 -17.61 -5.59
C LEU A 115 13.50 -16.75 -6.45
N THR A 116 14.74 -17.22 -6.63
CA THR A 116 15.74 -16.52 -7.45
C THR A 116 15.36 -16.53 -8.94
N GLN A 117 14.71 -17.60 -9.42
CA GLN A 117 14.24 -17.73 -10.80
C GLN A 117 13.18 -16.67 -11.16
N GLU A 118 12.29 -16.34 -10.22
CA GLU A 118 11.28 -15.30 -10.40
C GLU A 118 11.90 -13.90 -10.53
N LEU A 119 13.03 -13.66 -9.85
CA LEU A 119 13.74 -12.39 -9.95
C LEU A 119 14.40 -12.23 -11.31
N GLN A 120 15.07 -13.28 -11.80
CA GLN A 120 15.76 -13.25 -13.07
C GLN A 120 14.78 -12.97 -14.23
N SER A 121 13.62 -13.64 -14.23
CA SER A 121 12.58 -13.39 -15.24
C SER A 121 12.09 -11.93 -15.26
N GLN A 122 11.99 -11.27 -14.09
CA GLN A 122 11.64 -9.85 -14.03
C GLN A 122 12.77 -8.95 -14.58
N LEU A 123 14.02 -9.26 -14.24
CA LEU A 123 15.19 -8.53 -14.74
C LEU A 123 15.32 -8.65 -16.26
N ASP A 124 15.10 -9.84 -16.81
CA ASP A 124 15.16 -10.10 -18.24
C ASP A 124 14.03 -9.34 -18.96
N ALA A 125 12.83 -9.29 -18.39
CA ALA A 125 11.71 -8.50 -18.93
C ALA A 125 12.00 -6.99 -18.92
N LEU A 126 12.57 -6.46 -17.84
CA LEU A 126 12.96 -5.04 -17.76
C LEU A 126 14.08 -4.69 -18.75
N ALA A 127 15.05 -5.58 -18.92
CA ALA A 127 16.13 -5.41 -19.89
C ALA A 127 15.62 -5.50 -21.34
N ALA A 128 14.70 -6.43 -21.63
CA ALA A 128 14.05 -6.56 -22.93
C ALA A 128 13.21 -5.32 -23.28
N HIS A 129 12.69 -4.61 -22.26
CA HIS A 129 12.00 -3.32 -22.42
C HIS A 129 12.95 -2.13 -22.65
N GLY A 130 14.26 -2.38 -22.80
CA GLY A 130 15.25 -1.36 -23.13
C GLY A 130 15.75 -0.54 -21.94
N ILE A 131 15.52 -0.99 -20.70
CA ILE A 131 16.02 -0.32 -19.51
C ILE A 131 17.48 -0.75 -19.27
N GLY A 132 18.39 0.23 -19.20
CA GLY A 132 19.80 -0.01 -18.89
C GLY A 132 19.96 -0.64 -17.51
N ARG A 133 20.89 -1.60 -17.38
CA ARG A 133 21.13 -2.35 -16.12
C ARG A 133 21.47 -1.43 -14.95
N GLU A 134 22.13 -0.31 -15.23
CA GLU A 134 22.49 0.73 -14.26
C GLU A 134 21.27 1.46 -13.67
N LYS A 135 20.09 1.37 -14.30
CA LYS A 135 18.82 1.94 -13.85
C LYS A 135 17.83 0.89 -13.36
N ILE A 136 18.25 -0.38 -13.23
CA ILE A 136 17.42 -1.47 -12.71
C ILE A 136 17.80 -1.74 -11.26
N PHE A 137 16.84 -1.54 -10.35
CA PHE A 137 16.97 -1.83 -8.94
C PHE A 137 16.29 -3.16 -8.63
N SER A 138 16.96 -4.03 -7.88
CA SER A 138 16.41 -5.33 -7.53
C SER A 138 16.68 -5.74 -6.10
N GLU A 139 15.69 -6.34 -5.45
CA GLU A 139 15.83 -6.83 -4.08
C GLU A 139 15.09 -8.14 -3.82
N LYS A 140 15.70 -8.97 -2.97
CA LYS A 140 15.12 -10.24 -2.50
C LYS A 140 14.53 -10.04 -1.10
N ILE A 141 13.42 -9.32 -1.03
CA ILE A 141 12.76 -8.93 0.22
C ILE A 141 11.27 -9.25 0.14
N SER A 142 10.72 -9.75 1.25
CA SER A 142 9.28 -9.96 1.40
C SER A 142 8.53 -8.63 1.38
N THR A 143 7.35 -8.62 0.75
CA THR A 143 6.37 -7.54 0.78
C THR A 143 5.96 -7.10 2.20
N ARG A 144 6.27 -7.91 3.24
CA ARG A 144 6.00 -7.59 4.65
C ARG A 144 6.97 -6.57 5.23
N VAL A 145 8.15 -6.41 4.64
CA VAL A 145 9.16 -5.48 5.13
C VAL A 145 8.79 -4.08 4.66
N LYS A 146 8.62 -3.15 5.61
CA LYS A 146 8.23 -1.76 5.32
C LYS A 146 9.33 -0.98 4.63
N VAL A 147 10.58 -1.17 5.08
CA VAL A 147 11.74 -0.48 4.53
C VAL A 147 12.29 -1.29 3.37
N ARG A 148 12.35 -0.65 2.20
CA ARG A 148 12.76 -1.28 0.95
C ARG A 148 13.91 -0.48 0.35
N PRO A 149 15.17 -0.80 0.72
CA PRO A 149 16.30 0.06 0.40
C PRO A 149 16.50 0.26 -1.11
N GLN A 150 16.27 -0.78 -1.92
CA GLN A 150 16.45 -0.67 -3.37
C GLN A 150 15.28 0.06 -4.04
N PHE A 151 14.07 -0.09 -3.50
CA PHE A 151 12.92 0.69 -3.94
C PHE A 151 13.08 2.19 -3.63
N GLU A 152 13.54 2.52 -2.41
CA GLU A 152 13.80 3.89 -2.00
C GLU A 152 14.93 4.52 -2.83
N ALA A 153 15.98 3.76 -3.14
CA ALA A 153 17.05 4.20 -4.05
C ALA A 153 16.53 4.49 -5.46
N ALA A 154 15.65 3.63 -6.00
CA ALA A 154 15.00 3.86 -7.30
C ALA A 154 14.16 5.14 -7.30
N LEU A 155 13.37 5.37 -6.25
CA LEU A 155 12.57 6.60 -6.09
C LEU A 155 13.45 7.84 -5.92
N ALA A 156 14.53 7.75 -5.15
CA ALA A 156 15.47 8.85 -4.98
C ALA A 156 16.11 9.25 -6.31
N LEU A 157 16.57 8.26 -7.09
CA LEU A 157 17.10 8.50 -8.44
C LEU A 157 16.04 9.12 -9.36
N ALA A 158 14.81 8.60 -9.35
CA ALA A 158 13.71 9.13 -10.14
C ALA A 158 13.43 10.60 -9.85
N ARG A 159 13.37 10.97 -8.57
CA ARG A 159 13.17 12.35 -8.13
C ARG A 159 14.34 13.25 -8.50
N GLN A 160 15.58 12.78 -8.32
CA GLN A 160 16.77 13.53 -8.72
C GLN A 160 16.75 13.83 -10.22
N ILE A 161 16.46 12.83 -11.06
CA ILE A 161 16.37 13.02 -12.50
C ILE A 161 15.25 14.00 -12.85
N LYS A 162 14.07 13.88 -12.22
CA LYS A 162 12.95 14.79 -12.48
C LYS A 162 13.26 16.24 -12.08
N ALA A 163 14.03 16.44 -11.02
CA ALA A 163 14.46 17.77 -10.59
C ALA A 163 15.49 18.41 -11.56
N HIS A 164 16.42 17.62 -12.09
CA HIS A 164 17.44 18.11 -13.03
C HIS A 164 16.93 18.25 -14.47
N ALA A 165 15.92 17.46 -14.85
CA ALA A 165 15.35 17.44 -16.19
C ALA A 165 13.81 17.53 -16.12
N PRO A 166 13.25 18.71 -15.81
CA PRO A 166 11.81 18.89 -15.59
C PRO A 166 10.98 18.61 -16.85
N HIS A 167 11.56 18.86 -18.03
CA HIS A 167 10.96 18.63 -19.34
C HIS A 167 10.91 17.14 -19.74
N CYS A 168 11.68 16.27 -19.07
CA CYS A 168 11.69 14.84 -19.36
C CYS A 168 10.59 14.11 -18.59
N ARG A 169 9.99 13.11 -19.23
CA ARG A 169 9.12 12.15 -18.57
C ARG A 169 9.99 11.09 -17.89
N VAL A 170 9.87 10.99 -16.56
CA VAL A 170 10.54 9.95 -15.76
C VAL A 170 9.53 8.89 -15.42
N ILE A 171 9.80 7.65 -15.84
CA ILE A 171 8.90 6.51 -15.73
C ILE A 171 9.53 5.48 -14.80
N LEU A 172 8.82 5.11 -13.74
CA LEU A 172 9.13 3.95 -12.91
C LEU A 172 8.44 2.73 -13.51
N THR A 173 9.23 1.82 -14.07
CA THR A 173 8.74 0.61 -14.72
C THR A 173 8.91 -0.60 -13.80
N VAL A 174 7.83 -1.34 -13.59
CA VAL A 174 7.83 -2.60 -12.86
C VAL A 174 7.26 -3.73 -13.70
N TYR A 175 7.61 -4.97 -13.34
CA TYR A 175 7.04 -6.12 -14.04
C TYR A 175 5.52 -6.20 -13.85
N GLU A 176 5.02 -6.04 -12.62
CA GLU A 176 3.60 -6.19 -12.29
C GLU A 176 3.28 -5.46 -10.98
N MET A 177 2.03 -5.01 -10.81
CA MET A 177 1.57 -4.26 -9.64
C MET A 177 1.85 -4.95 -8.30
N LYS A 178 1.73 -6.28 -8.22
CA LYS A 178 2.00 -7.04 -6.97
C LYS A 178 3.45 -6.93 -6.47
N ARG A 179 4.37 -6.41 -7.29
CA ARG A 179 5.76 -6.14 -6.91
C ARG A 179 5.93 -4.84 -6.14
N LEU A 180 4.98 -3.91 -6.25
CA LEU A 180 5.06 -2.57 -5.67
C LEU A 180 4.56 -2.45 -4.23
N GLY A 181 3.60 -3.29 -3.82
CA GLY A 181 2.94 -3.15 -2.53
C GLY A 181 2.17 -4.39 -2.11
N ARG A 182 1.74 -4.40 -0.84
CA ARG A 182 1.05 -5.50 -0.18
C ARG A 182 -0.45 -5.29 -0.03
N ASP A 183 -0.96 -4.10 -0.11
CA ASP A 183 -2.39 -3.86 0.06
C ASP A 183 -2.82 -2.79 -0.93
N ALA A 184 -4.11 -2.75 -1.21
CA ALA A 184 -4.66 -1.79 -2.15
C ALA A 184 -4.37 -0.36 -1.70
N ALA A 185 -4.33 -0.14 -0.38
CA ALA A 185 -3.98 1.15 0.23
C ALA A 185 -2.54 1.57 -0.06
N GLU A 186 -1.54 0.70 0.14
CA GLU A 186 -0.13 0.97 -0.14
C GLU A 186 0.09 1.22 -1.64
N LEU A 187 -0.54 0.43 -2.50
CA LEU A 187 -0.45 0.60 -3.96
C LEU A 187 -1.04 1.94 -4.40
N THR A 188 -2.21 2.31 -3.88
CA THR A 188 -2.87 3.59 -4.20
C THR A 188 -2.06 4.77 -3.66
N ALA A 189 -1.60 4.69 -2.42
CA ALA A 189 -0.75 5.71 -1.82
C ALA A 189 0.56 5.89 -2.61
N LEU A 190 1.14 4.79 -3.09
CA LEU A 190 2.32 4.85 -3.95
C LEU A 190 2.02 5.55 -5.29
N ALA A 191 0.93 5.18 -5.96
CA ALA A 191 0.53 5.77 -7.23
C ALA A 191 0.26 7.28 -7.10
N ASP A 192 -0.44 7.69 -6.04
CA ASP A 192 -0.70 9.09 -5.71
C ASP A 192 0.62 9.83 -5.43
N HIS A 193 1.52 9.20 -4.67
CA HIS A 193 2.84 9.75 -4.37
C HIS A 193 3.73 9.92 -5.61
N LEU A 194 3.74 8.95 -6.53
CA LEU A 194 4.46 9.08 -7.80
C LEU A 194 3.90 10.25 -8.63
N THR A 195 2.58 10.34 -8.71
CA THR A 195 1.87 11.39 -9.46
C THR A 195 2.16 12.77 -8.87
N ALA A 196 2.13 12.91 -7.54
CA ALA A 196 2.46 14.16 -6.83
C ALA A 196 3.89 14.65 -7.10
N HIS A 197 4.82 13.73 -7.41
CA HIS A 197 6.19 14.04 -7.77
C HIS A 197 6.43 14.15 -9.29
N GLY A 198 5.39 14.11 -10.11
CA GLY A 198 5.50 14.18 -11.57
C GLY A 198 6.20 12.95 -12.18
N LEU A 199 6.19 11.82 -11.47
CA LEU A 199 6.69 10.53 -11.92
C LEU A 199 5.54 9.72 -12.50
N VAL A 200 5.84 8.94 -13.54
CA VAL A 200 4.88 8.08 -14.22
C VAL A 200 5.12 6.63 -13.81
N LEU A 201 4.06 5.87 -13.59
CA LEU A 201 4.15 4.44 -13.30
C LEU A 201 3.89 3.64 -14.59
N GLU A 202 4.69 2.61 -14.85
CA GLU A 202 4.51 1.67 -15.97
C GLU A 202 4.59 0.23 -15.47
N MET A 203 3.70 -0.62 -15.98
CA MET A 203 3.64 -2.05 -15.66
C MET A 203 3.86 -2.85 -16.95
N LEU A 204 4.77 -3.83 -16.94
CA LEU A 204 5.05 -4.66 -18.13
C LEU A 204 4.04 -5.78 -18.35
N ALA A 205 3.44 -6.27 -17.27
CA ALA A 205 2.55 -7.42 -17.27
C ALA A 205 1.37 -7.23 -16.31
N GLY A 206 0.36 -8.09 -16.48
CA GLY A 206 -0.87 -8.08 -15.70
C GLY A 206 -2.00 -7.30 -16.36
N PRO A 207 -3.15 -7.17 -15.68
CA PRO A 207 -4.36 -6.59 -16.26
C PRO A 207 -4.27 -5.10 -16.56
N LEU A 208 -3.26 -4.41 -16.01
CA LEU A 208 -2.99 -2.99 -16.20
C LEU A 208 -1.65 -2.75 -16.91
N ALA A 209 -1.23 -3.68 -17.77
CA ALA A 209 0.00 -3.51 -18.54
C ALA A 209 -0.04 -2.21 -19.37
N GLY A 210 1.08 -1.49 -19.38
CA GLY A 210 1.23 -0.17 -19.97
C GLY A 210 1.48 0.93 -18.95
N ILE A 211 1.37 2.18 -19.42
CA ILE A 211 1.52 3.37 -18.60
C ILE A 211 0.25 3.58 -17.78
N TYR A 212 0.41 3.76 -16.47
CA TYR A 212 -0.67 4.11 -15.56
C TYR A 212 -1.12 5.55 -15.78
N ASP A 213 -2.41 5.73 -16.05
CA ASP A 213 -3.07 7.02 -16.09
C ASP A 213 -3.80 7.31 -14.76
N PRO A 214 -3.36 8.30 -13.97
CA PRO A 214 -4.05 8.70 -12.74
C PRO A 214 -5.34 9.47 -12.99
N ALA A 215 -5.64 9.87 -14.24
CA ALA A 215 -6.87 10.57 -14.60
C ALA A 215 -8.00 9.62 -15.01
N GLY A 216 -9.25 10.02 -14.72
CA GLY A 216 -10.44 9.36 -15.24
C GLY A 216 -10.56 7.87 -14.86
N PRO A 217 -10.90 6.97 -15.81
CA PRO A 217 -11.10 5.54 -15.55
C PRO A 217 -9.86 4.80 -15.02
N GLY A 218 -8.64 5.27 -15.32
CA GLY A 218 -7.39 4.60 -14.96
C GLY A 218 -7.20 4.45 -13.45
N ARG A 219 -7.55 5.50 -12.67
CA ARG A 219 -7.53 5.45 -11.19
C ARG A 219 -8.51 4.42 -10.62
N MET A 220 -9.71 4.33 -11.20
CA MET A 220 -10.73 3.37 -10.74
C MET A 220 -10.30 1.93 -11.04
N LEU A 221 -9.79 1.67 -12.24
CA LEU A 221 -9.28 0.35 -12.61
C LEU A 221 -8.09 -0.05 -11.75
N PHE A 222 -7.18 0.89 -11.46
CA PHE A 222 -6.07 0.65 -10.54
C PHE A 222 -6.54 0.25 -9.15
N ALA A 223 -7.48 0.98 -8.56
CA ALA A 223 -8.04 0.63 -7.26
C ALA A 223 -8.73 -0.74 -7.26
N PHE A 224 -9.50 -1.05 -8.32
CA PHE A 224 -10.17 -2.34 -8.48
C PHE A 224 -9.19 -3.51 -8.53
N PHE A 225 -8.18 -3.44 -9.42
CA PHE A 225 -7.19 -4.51 -9.53
C PHE A 225 -6.29 -4.60 -8.30
N ALA A 226 -6.01 -3.47 -7.63
CA ALA A 226 -5.25 -3.46 -6.39
C ALA A 226 -6.00 -4.23 -5.28
N ALA A 227 -7.31 -4.03 -5.17
CA ALA A 227 -8.18 -4.79 -4.26
C ALA A 227 -8.26 -6.26 -4.65
N MET A 228 -8.42 -6.58 -5.93
CA MET A 228 -8.45 -7.96 -6.42
C MET A 228 -7.14 -8.70 -6.09
N ALA A 229 -5.99 -8.06 -6.32
CA ALA A 229 -4.68 -8.62 -5.99
C ALA A 229 -4.47 -8.80 -4.49
N GLU A 230 -5.13 -8.02 -3.64
CA GLU A 230 -5.15 -8.21 -2.19
C GLU A 230 -5.98 -9.45 -1.81
N THR A 231 -7.18 -9.59 -2.38
CA THR A 231 -8.06 -10.75 -2.17
C THR A 231 -7.39 -12.06 -2.58
N GLU A 232 -6.72 -12.11 -3.74
CA GLU A 232 -5.99 -13.31 -4.19
C GLU A 232 -4.91 -13.73 -3.18
N ARG A 233 -4.23 -12.76 -2.57
CA ARG A 233 -3.17 -13.04 -1.59
C ARG A 233 -3.74 -13.51 -0.26
N GLU A 234 -4.89 -13.00 0.16
CA GLU A 234 -5.58 -13.51 1.34
C GLU A 234 -6.15 -14.91 1.08
N ALA A 235 -6.65 -15.20 -0.13
CA ALA A 235 -7.10 -16.54 -0.51
C ALA A 235 -5.97 -17.58 -0.44
N ILE A 236 -4.75 -17.25 -0.91
CA ILE A 236 -3.58 -18.13 -0.75
C ILE A 236 -3.28 -18.39 0.73
N ARG A 237 -3.41 -17.36 1.57
CA ARG A 237 -3.16 -17.49 3.01
C ARG A 237 -4.23 -18.36 3.67
N GLU A 238 -5.50 -18.17 3.34
CA GLU A 238 -6.61 -18.97 3.83
C GLU A 238 -6.43 -20.44 3.45
N ALA A 239 -6.17 -20.73 2.17
CA ALA A 239 -5.88 -22.08 1.70
C ALA A 239 -4.67 -22.72 2.42
N THR A 240 -3.65 -21.92 2.73
CA THR A 240 -2.49 -22.41 3.50
C THR A 240 -2.86 -22.77 4.93
N LEU A 241 -3.70 -21.96 5.59
CA LEU A 241 -4.16 -22.22 6.96
C LEU A 241 -5.08 -23.44 7.00
N GLU A 242 -5.99 -23.58 6.05
CA GLU A 242 -6.84 -24.76 5.89
C GLU A 242 -6.01 -26.02 5.66
N GLY A 243 -4.98 -25.94 4.82
CA GLY A 243 -4.04 -27.04 4.60
C GLY A 243 -3.27 -27.43 5.86
N LEU A 244 -2.83 -26.45 6.65
CA LEU A 244 -2.16 -26.69 7.93
C LEU A 244 -3.10 -27.31 8.97
N ASP A 245 -4.34 -26.84 9.03
CA ASP A 245 -5.35 -27.39 9.94
C ASP A 245 -5.73 -28.83 9.56
N ALA A 246 -5.94 -29.11 8.27
CA ALA A 246 -6.17 -30.45 7.76
C ALA A 246 -4.97 -31.39 8.01
N ALA A 247 -3.74 -30.87 7.96
CA ALA A 247 -2.54 -31.63 8.33
C ALA A 247 -2.48 -31.88 9.85
N ALA A 248 -2.81 -30.89 10.67
CA ALA A 248 -2.88 -31.00 12.12
C ALA A 248 -3.91 -32.05 12.58
N ARG A 249 -5.11 -32.07 11.98
CA ARG A 249 -6.14 -33.12 12.21
C ARG A 249 -5.65 -34.53 11.86
N LYS A 250 -4.66 -34.66 10.97
CA LYS A 250 -3.99 -35.93 10.64
C LYS A 250 -2.77 -36.22 11.53
N GLY A 251 -2.60 -35.48 12.63
CA GLY A 251 -1.46 -35.58 13.54
C GLY A 251 -0.15 -35.01 12.99
N LYS A 252 -0.17 -34.31 11.86
CA LYS A 252 1.03 -33.71 11.23
C LYS A 252 1.15 -32.25 11.63
N TYR A 253 1.73 -32.01 12.79
CA TYR A 253 2.02 -30.67 13.27
C TYR A 253 3.30 -30.13 12.62
N GLY A 254 3.21 -28.96 11.99
CA GLY A 254 4.37 -28.24 11.49
C GLY A 254 5.26 -27.74 12.65
N GLY A 255 6.44 -27.20 12.33
CA GLY A 255 7.35 -26.61 13.31
C GLY A 255 8.75 -27.20 13.27
N ARG A 256 9.61 -26.76 14.20
CA ARG A 256 10.98 -27.28 14.31
C ARG A 256 10.94 -28.63 15.04
N PRO A 257 11.52 -29.70 14.46
CA PRO A 257 11.62 -31.00 15.14
C PRO A 257 12.32 -30.86 16.51
N VAL A 258 11.80 -31.58 17.50
CA VAL A 258 12.38 -31.62 18.85
C VAL A 258 13.76 -32.27 18.77
N VAL A 259 14.75 -31.64 19.41
CA VAL A 259 16.16 -32.09 19.36
C VAL A 259 16.45 -33.16 20.40
N ILE A 260 15.79 -33.09 21.56
CA ILE A 260 15.88 -34.09 22.63
C ILE A 260 14.71 -35.05 22.42
N THR A 261 15.00 -36.30 22.07
CA THR A 261 13.98 -37.36 22.00
C THR A 261 13.63 -37.86 23.40
N ASP A 262 12.54 -38.60 23.50
CA ASP A 262 12.11 -39.21 24.75
C ASP A 262 13.18 -40.15 25.34
N ASP A 263 13.82 -40.97 24.50
CA ASP A 263 14.94 -41.84 24.89
C ASP A 263 16.13 -41.05 25.46
N MET A 264 16.45 -39.91 24.84
CA MET A 264 17.52 -39.03 25.32
C MET A 264 17.15 -38.41 26.65
N LEU A 265 15.89 -37.99 26.82
CA LEU A 265 15.39 -37.42 28.06
C LEU A 265 15.42 -38.45 29.19
N HIS A 266 14.96 -39.68 28.95
CA HIS A 266 15.05 -40.79 29.90
C HIS A 266 16.49 -41.08 30.32
N THR A 267 17.41 -41.08 29.36
CA THR A 267 18.84 -41.28 29.63
C THR A 267 19.40 -40.17 30.53
N VAL A 268 19.04 -38.91 30.25
CA VAL A 268 19.45 -37.75 31.07
C VAL A 268 18.88 -37.85 32.47
N LEU A 269 17.58 -38.13 32.62
CA LEU A 269 16.92 -38.24 33.93
C LEU A 269 17.56 -39.33 34.78
N ARG A 270 17.81 -40.51 34.20
CA ARG A 270 18.45 -41.64 34.90
C ARG A 270 19.86 -41.31 35.37
N ARG A 271 20.71 -40.75 34.50
CA ARG A 271 22.10 -40.44 34.85
C ARG A 271 22.22 -39.25 35.81
N LYS A 272 21.35 -38.25 35.66
CA LYS A 272 21.23 -37.14 36.63
C LYS A 272 20.83 -37.66 38.02
N ALA A 273 19.90 -38.62 38.10
CA ALA A 273 19.52 -39.26 39.36
C ALA A 273 20.69 -40.07 39.99
N ALA A 274 21.60 -40.60 39.18
CA ALA A 274 22.84 -41.23 39.63
C ALA A 274 23.94 -40.23 40.07
N GLY A 275 23.67 -38.92 40.00
CA GLY A 275 24.60 -37.86 40.44
C GLY A 275 25.55 -37.35 39.34
N GLU A 276 25.41 -37.81 38.10
CA GLU A 276 26.24 -37.32 36.99
C GLU A 276 25.86 -35.89 36.58
N ARG A 277 26.87 -35.11 36.17
CA ARG A 277 26.64 -33.74 35.70
C ARG A 277 26.09 -33.73 34.27
N VAL A 278 25.24 -32.75 33.97
CA VAL A 278 24.58 -32.62 32.66
C VAL A 278 25.61 -32.38 31.54
N GLU A 279 26.75 -31.76 31.85
CA GLU A 279 27.84 -31.55 30.89
C GLU A 279 28.49 -32.85 30.43
N ASP A 280 28.63 -33.82 31.34
CA ASP A 280 29.23 -35.12 31.05
C ASP A 280 28.23 -35.99 30.28
N ILE A 281 26.97 -36.01 30.72
CA ILE A 281 25.88 -36.72 30.04
C ILE A 281 25.73 -36.25 28.59
N ARG A 282 25.87 -34.93 28.34
CA ARG A 282 25.75 -34.34 27.01
C ARG A 282 26.70 -34.97 25.98
N GLN A 283 27.90 -35.39 26.38
CA GLN A 283 28.91 -35.91 25.46
C GLN A 283 28.47 -37.23 24.81
N ASP A 284 27.62 -37.98 25.49
CA ASP A 284 27.13 -39.29 25.04
C ASP A 284 25.79 -39.19 24.29
N LEU A 285 25.19 -38.00 24.25
CA LEU A 285 23.93 -37.74 23.54
C LEU A 285 24.20 -37.33 22.10
N ILE A 286 23.60 -38.04 21.14
CA ILE A 286 23.70 -37.75 19.71
C ILE A 286 22.33 -37.41 19.13
N ILE A 287 22.24 -36.29 18.42
CA ILE A 287 21.00 -35.90 17.73
C ILE A 287 20.76 -36.84 16.55
N PRO A 288 19.59 -37.51 16.46
CA PRO A 288 19.34 -38.54 15.44
C PRO A 288 18.90 -37.96 14.08
N THR A 289 18.27 -36.78 14.05
CA THR A 289 17.62 -36.21 12.86
C THR A 289 17.88 -34.71 12.66
N GLY A 290 17.63 -34.23 11.44
CA GLY A 290 17.72 -32.82 11.09
C GLY A 290 19.13 -32.32 10.76
N LYS A 291 19.28 -30.98 10.63
CA LYS A 291 20.53 -30.35 10.17
C LYS A 291 21.74 -30.56 11.08
N ARG A 292 21.53 -30.90 12.35
CA ARG A 292 22.59 -31.16 13.34
C ARG A 292 22.71 -32.65 13.70
N LYS A 293 22.25 -33.54 12.82
CA LYS A 293 22.40 -34.98 13.00
C LYS A 293 23.87 -35.33 13.27
N GLY A 294 24.12 -36.20 14.24
CA GLY A 294 25.47 -36.62 14.62
C GLY A 294 26.21 -35.68 15.58
N GLN A 295 25.62 -34.52 15.91
CA GLN A 295 26.18 -33.58 16.89
C GLN A 295 25.52 -33.75 18.26
N ASN A 296 26.23 -33.31 19.31
CA ASN A 296 25.67 -33.26 20.65
C ASN A 296 24.64 -32.13 20.80
N PRO A 297 23.54 -32.36 21.54
CA PRO A 297 22.59 -31.31 21.86
C PRO A 297 23.24 -30.19 22.68
N SER A 298 22.67 -28.98 22.62
CA SER A 298 23.13 -27.88 23.47
C SER A 298 22.67 -28.09 24.92
N LEU A 299 23.45 -27.62 25.90
CA LEU A 299 23.05 -27.68 27.32
C LEU A 299 21.69 -27.02 27.54
N ALA A 300 21.44 -25.87 26.90
CA ALA A 300 20.15 -25.18 26.97
C ALA A 300 18.98 -26.00 26.39
N SER A 301 19.23 -26.91 25.45
CA SER A 301 18.20 -27.83 24.95
C SER A 301 17.88 -28.91 25.99
N ILE A 302 18.90 -29.44 26.66
CA ILE A 302 18.74 -30.46 27.70
C ILE A 302 18.00 -29.86 28.90
N TYR A 303 18.44 -28.70 29.40
CA TYR A 303 17.77 -28.02 30.52
C TYR A 303 16.33 -27.61 30.22
N ARG A 304 16.02 -27.21 28.97
CA ARG A 304 14.63 -26.95 28.57
C ARG A 304 13.79 -28.22 28.60
N ALA A 305 14.32 -29.35 28.13
CA ALA A 305 13.61 -30.62 28.17
C ALA A 305 13.36 -31.10 29.60
N LEU A 306 14.34 -30.95 30.49
CA LEU A 306 14.20 -31.23 31.92
C LEU A 306 13.14 -30.33 32.59
N ALA A 307 13.18 -29.03 32.34
CA ALA A 307 12.21 -28.10 32.90
C ALA A 307 10.78 -28.35 32.40
N GLU A 308 10.60 -28.73 31.13
CA GLU A 308 9.30 -29.16 30.61
C GLU A 308 8.84 -30.45 31.29
N HIS A 309 9.72 -31.44 31.46
CA HIS A 309 9.39 -32.66 32.19
C HIS A 309 8.96 -32.39 33.64
N ASP A 310 9.70 -31.54 34.37
CA ASP A 310 9.40 -31.19 35.75
C ASP A 310 8.04 -30.48 35.86
N LYS A 311 7.68 -29.61 34.91
CA LYS A 311 6.35 -28.98 34.86
C LYS A 311 5.24 -30.00 34.62
N THR A 312 5.46 -30.94 33.69
CA THR A 312 4.49 -32.00 33.41
C THR A 312 4.24 -32.86 34.64
N GLN A 313 5.30 -33.17 35.41
CA GLN A 313 5.19 -33.92 36.67
C GLN A 313 4.53 -33.10 37.80
N ALA A 314 4.75 -31.80 37.84
CA ALA A 314 4.18 -30.93 38.87
C ALA A 314 2.66 -30.70 38.69
N TYR A 315 2.14 -30.78 37.47
CA TYR A 315 0.73 -30.49 37.15
C TYR A 315 0.09 -31.57 36.26
N PRO A 316 0.00 -32.83 36.73
CA PRO A 316 -0.48 -33.94 35.90
C PRO A 316 -1.94 -33.74 35.46
N GLU A 317 -2.81 -33.25 36.35
CA GLU A 317 -4.21 -32.98 36.04
C GLU A 317 -4.40 -31.88 34.99
N ALA A 318 -3.53 -30.86 35.00
CA ALA A 318 -3.57 -29.79 34.00
C ALA A 318 -3.12 -30.29 32.61
N VAL A 319 -2.17 -31.22 32.57
CA VAL A 319 -1.71 -31.87 31.35
C VAL A 319 -2.81 -32.76 30.79
N GLU A 320 -3.44 -33.60 31.61
CA GLU A 320 -4.58 -34.43 31.20
C GLU A 320 -5.76 -33.59 30.68
N MET A 321 -6.09 -32.50 31.38
CA MET A 321 -7.12 -31.56 30.93
C MET A 321 -6.74 -30.89 29.60
N ALA A 322 -5.49 -30.47 29.42
CA ALA A 322 -5.02 -29.91 28.15
C ALA A 322 -5.08 -30.94 26.99
N HIS A 323 -4.76 -32.21 27.26
CA HIS A 323 -4.93 -33.28 26.28
C HIS A 323 -6.40 -33.54 25.94
N ALA A 324 -7.30 -33.49 26.93
CA ALA A 324 -8.75 -33.63 26.73
C ALA A 324 -9.33 -32.45 25.94
N ASP A 325 -8.97 -31.21 26.31
CA ASP A 325 -9.35 -29.99 25.57
C ASP A 325 -8.85 -30.05 24.13
N PHE A 326 -7.62 -30.49 23.92
CA PHE A 326 -7.04 -30.67 22.60
C PHE A 326 -7.79 -31.74 21.79
N ALA A 327 -8.18 -32.85 22.41
CA ALA A 327 -8.99 -33.89 21.77
C ALA A 327 -10.39 -33.38 21.38
N LEU A 328 -11.01 -32.53 22.20
CA LEU A 328 -12.30 -31.90 21.90
C LEU A 328 -12.18 -30.90 20.73
N LEU A 329 -11.10 -30.12 20.66
CA LEU A 329 -10.80 -29.23 19.54
C LEU A 329 -10.58 -29.95 18.21
N HIS A 330 -10.26 -31.24 18.23
CA HIS A 330 -10.19 -32.07 17.02
C HIS A 330 -11.55 -32.63 16.57
N GLY A 331 -12.58 -32.54 17.43
CA GLY A 331 -13.93 -33.05 17.16
C GLY A 331 -14.92 -32.00 16.63
N GLU A 332 -14.72 -30.71 16.92
CA GLU A 332 -15.60 -29.62 16.47
C GLU A 332 -14.86 -28.53 15.68
N ASP A 333 -15.60 -27.83 14.80
CA ASP A 333 -15.13 -26.66 14.06
C ASP A 333 -14.63 -25.57 15.02
N VAL A 334 -13.32 -25.49 15.20
CA VAL A 334 -12.69 -24.50 16.08
C VAL A 334 -12.96 -23.10 15.53
N PRO A 335 -13.61 -22.19 16.29
CA PRO A 335 -13.77 -20.82 15.84
C PRO A 335 -12.39 -20.18 15.67
N ARG A 336 -12.15 -19.64 14.46
CA ARG A 336 -10.89 -18.97 14.10
C ARG A 336 -10.50 -17.95 15.19
N PRO A 337 -9.22 -17.86 15.60
CA PRO A 337 -8.78 -16.86 16.55
C PRO A 337 -9.14 -15.48 16.02
N ARG A 338 -10.06 -14.79 16.73
CA ARG A 338 -10.46 -13.43 16.34
C ARG A 338 -9.23 -12.54 16.43
N PRO A 339 -8.94 -11.72 15.39
CA PRO A 339 -7.82 -10.80 15.45
C PRO A 339 -7.97 -9.89 16.67
N ALA A 340 -6.93 -9.83 17.49
CA ALA A 340 -6.92 -8.99 18.68
C ALA A 340 -7.09 -7.52 18.26
N HIS A 341 -8.22 -6.92 18.60
CA HIS A 341 -8.47 -5.51 18.33
C HIS A 341 -7.66 -4.66 19.32
N ILE A 342 -6.60 -4.02 18.86
CA ILE A 342 -5.82 -3.08 19.68
C ILE A 342 -6.69 -1.84 19.93
N ARG A 343 -7.19 -1.67 21.16
CA ARG A 343 -8.05 -0.55 21.55
C ARG A 343 -7.22 0.73 21.75
N ARG A 344 -7.82 1.86 21.37
CA ARG A 344 -7.27 3.19 21.70
C ARG A 344 -7.56 3.51 23.18
N PRO A 345 -6.75 4.33 23.85
CA PRO A 345 -7.01 4.75 25.23
C PRO A 345 -8.40 5.40 25.35
N GLY A 346 -9.22 4.94 26.31
CA GLY A 346 -10.56 5.47 26.58
C GLY A 346 -11.74 4.76 25.89
N GLN A 347 -11.50 3.74 25.05
CA GLN A 347 -12.57 3.04 24.35
C GLN A 347 -13.26 1.99 25.25
N ALA A 348 -14.58 2.12 25.48
CA ALA A 348 -15.36 1.25 26.37
C ALA A 348 -15.47 -0.21 25.88
N LEU A 349 -15.26 -1.18 26.78
CA LEU A 349 -15.32 -2.62 26.48
C LEU A 349 -16.70 -3.00 25.92
N THR A 350 -16.72 -3.89 24.92
CA THR A 350 -17.95 -4.57 24.52
C THR A 350 -18.42 -5.51 25.63
N ALA A 351 -19.70 -5.90 25.62
CA ALA A 351 -20.25 -6.83 26.62
C ALA A 351 -19.46 -8.15 26.69
N GLN A 352 -19.07 -8.71 25.54
CA GLN A 352 -18.26 -9.94 25.46
C GLN A 352 -16.85 -9.76 26.04
N GLU A 353 -16.21 -8.61 25.84
CA GLU A 353 -14.89 -8.32 26.41
C GLU A 353 -14.96 -8.05 27.91
N ALA A 354 -16.04 -7.41 28.38
CA ALA A 354 -16.30 -7.20 29.80
C ALA A 354 -16.50 -8.55 30.51
N GLU A 355 -17.25 -9.47 29.91
CA GLU A 355 -17.45 -10.83 30.40
C GLU A 355 -16.17 -11.66 30.39
N LEU A 356 -15.38 -11.58 29.31
CA LEU A 356 -14.06 -12.23 29.26
C LEU A 356 -13.11 -11.69 30.34
N ARG A 357 -13.08 -10.36 30.53
CA ARG A 357 -12.29 -9.73 31.58
C ARG A 357 -12.73 -10.20 32.97
N HIS A 358 -14.03 -10.25 33.22
CA HIS A 358 -14.56 -10.76 34.48
C HIS A 358 -14.12 -12.21 34.72
N ARG A 359 -14.23 -13.09 33.72
CA ARG A 359 -13.77 -14.49 33.81
C ARG A 359 -12.27 -14.60 34.12
N LEU A 360 -11.43 -13.83 33.43
CA LEU A 360 -9.98 -13.84 33.65
C LEU A 360 -9.60 -13.29 35.03
N GLN A 361 -10.36 -12.31 35.54
CA GLN A 361 -10.16 -11.77 36.88
C GLN A 361 -10.68 -12.69 37.99
N SER A 362 -11.70 -13.49 37.71
CA SER A 362 -12.26 -14.48 38.64
C SER A 362 -11.50 -15.80 38.65
N GLN A 363 -10.59 -16.04 37.69
CA GLN A 363 -9.76 -17.23 37.71
C GLN A 363 -8.79 -17.18 38.89
N PRO A 364 -8.69 -18.24 39.70
CA PRO A 364 -7.71 -18.30 40.77
C PRO A 364 -6.32 -18.19 40.15
N HIS A 365 -5.60 -17.13 40.49
CA HIS A 365 -4.24 -16.93 39.97
C HIS A 365 -3.35 -18.01 40.60
N PRO A 366 -2.56 -18.78 39.83
CA PRO A 366 -1.73 -19.87 40.35
C PRO A 366 -0.62 -19.43 41.34
N ASN A 367 -0.53 -18.13 41.65
CA ASN A 367 0.42 -17.56 42.60
C ASN A 367 -0.29 -16.84 43.77
N ALA A 368 -1.60 -17.05 43.97
CA ALA A 368 -2.34 -16.40 45.04
C ALA A 368 -1.89 -16.87 46.44
N GLU A 369 -1.29 -18.06 46.55
CA GLU A 369 -0.79 -18.66 47.80
C GLU A 369 0.67 -18.27 48.14
N LEU A 370 1.33 -17.45 47.30
CA LEU A 370 2.74 -17.04 47.48
C LEU A 370 2.90 -15.67 48.17
N ARG A 371 1.98 -15.27 49.06
CA ARG A 371 2.07 -14.00 49.81
C ARG A 371 2.24 -14.18 51.31
#